data_AF-A0AAQ0FBY7-F1
#
_entry.id   AF-A0AAQ0FBY7-F1
#
_cell.length_a   1.000
_cell.length_b   1.000
_cell.length_c   1.000
_cell.angle_alpha   90.00
_cell.angle_beta   90.00
_cell.angle_gamma   90.00
#
_symmetry.space_group_name_H-M   'P 1'
#
loop_
_entity.id
_entity.type
_entity.pdbx_description
1 polymer ?
#
loop_
_entity_poly.entity_id
_entity_poly.type
_entity_poly.pdbx_seq_one_letter_code
_entity_poly.pdbx_strand_id
1 'polypeptide(L)'
;MPDHLIERHAILRAVFADDAPYPDLTPRHVALMRRLQVMWLPIESGAPGIVPEPPLRGNGTTIDLAKAILETGDDVLAIRTLAELGHVVPEFVTVAGTLSPGQYVIPAELREAFDFPESGVDASGRFEFRAEHLAILQGTVWRTLDDYSIDAVLKRDDFWPLSYIDGKRPYGECTYFQIDMAELLGEPYRFDAERNLIEDAEKDARLERLHYETLAALQVFLMHAELTAPA
;
A
#
# COMPACT_ATOMS: atom_id res chain seq x y z
N MET A 1 -29.20 -13.10 -5.84
CA MET A 1 -28.85 -12.07 -4.83
C MET A 1 -28.34 -12.64 -3.50
N PRO A 2 -28.50 -13.94 -3.16
CA PRO A 2 -27.71 -14.58 -2.08
C PRO A 2 -26.42 -15.27 -2.55
N ASP A 3 -26.39 -15.80 -3.78
CA ASP A 3 -25.34 -16.73 -4.22
C ASP A 3 -23.96 -16.08 -4.40
N HIS A 4 -23.89 -14.85 -4.92
CA HIS A 4 -22.61 -14.14 -5.13
C HIS A 4 -21.89 -13.80 -3.81
N LEU A 5 -22.63 -13.56 -2.72
CA LEU A 5 -22.02 -13.29 -1.41
C LEU A 5 -21.42 -14.56 -0.79
N ILE A 6 -22.13 -15.69 -0.93
CA ILE A 6 -21.64 -17.01 -0.49
C ILE A 6 -20.37 -17.39 -1.26
N GLU A 7 -20.39 -17.21 -2.58
CA GLU A 7 -19.25 -17.48 -3.45
C GLU A 7 -18.06 -16.58 -3.10
N ARG A 8 -18.29 -15.27 -2.92
CA ARG A 8 -17.25 -14.33 -2.45
C ARG A 8 -16.63 -14.79 -1.14
N HIS A 9 -17.44 -15.13 -0.14
CA HIS A 9 -16.94 -15.56 1.16
C HIS A 9 -16.14 -16.85 1.08
N ALA A 10 -16.56 -17.80 0.24
CA ALA A 10 -15.80 -19.04 0.00
C ALA A 10 -14.45 -18.76 -0.63
N ILE A 11 -14.39 -17.87 -1.64
CA ILE A 11 -13.14 -17.48 -2.30
C ILE A 11 -12.21 -16.76 -1.32
N LEU A 12 -12.71 -15.79 -0.56
CA LEU A 12 -11.92 -15.08 0.44
C LEU A 12 -11.33 -16.04 1.48
N ARG A 13 -12.12 -16.98 2.00
CA ARG A 13 -11.59 -18.01 2.91
C ARG A 13 -10.51 -18.87 2.26
N ALA A 14 -10.67 -19.24 0.99
CA ALA A 14 -9.69 -20.06 0.29
C ALA A 14 -8.37 -19.32 0.02
N VAL A 15 -8.41 -18.00 -0.22
CA VAL A 15 -7.21 -17.18 -0.43
C VAL A 15 -6.43 -16.98 0.87
N PHE A 16 -7.13 -16.78 1.99
CA PHE A 16 -6.52 -16.48 3.30
C PHE A 16 -6.46 -17.69 4.24
N ALA A 17 -6.59 -18.91 3.74
CA ALA A 17 -6.42 -20.11 4.56
C ALA A 17 -4.93 -20.31 4.89
N ASP A 18 -4.64 -20.80 6.11
CA ASP A 18 -3.26 -21.03 6.58
C ASP A 18 -2.41 -21.92 5.68
N ASP A 19 -3.03 -22.90 5.01
CA ASP A 19 -2.39 -23.83 4.10
C ASP A 19 -2.52 -23.43 2.62
N ALA A 20 -3.10 -22.25 2.34
CA ALA A 20 -3.19 -21.75 0.98
C ALA A 20 -1.79 -21.43 0.44
N PRO A 21 -1.48 -21.84 -0.80
CA PRO A 21 -0.25 -21.39 -1.45
C PRO A 21 -0.28 -19.88 -1.62
N TYR A 22 0.86 -19.24 -1.39
CA TYR A 22 1.00 -17.81 -1.66
C TYR A 22 0.77 -17.54 -3.17
N PRO A 23 -0.08 -16.56 -3.54
CA PRO A 23 -0.37 -16.28 -4.94
C PRO A 23 0.84 -15.70 -5.67
N ASP A 24 1.09 -16.17 -6.89
CA ASP A 24 2.10 -15.57 -7.76
C ASP A 24 1.68 -14.15 -8.16
N LEU A 25 2.59 -13.19 -8.06
CA LEU A 25 2.36 -11.84 -8.59
C LEU A 25 2.28 -11.88 -10.13
N THR A 26 1.18 -11.37 -10.70
CA THR A 26 0.91 -11.45 -12.15
C THR A 26 0.54 -10.08 -12.73
N PRO A 27 0.56 -9.92 -14.07
CA PRO A 27 0.08 -8.69 -14.71
C PRO A 27 -1.39 -8.34 -14.39
N ARG A 28 -2.23 -9.34 -14.07
CA ARG A 28 -3.62 -9.10 -13.64
C ARG A 28 -3.67 -8.39 -12.28
N HIS A 29 -2.81 -8.80 -11.35
CA HIS A 29 -2.68 -8.12 -10.06
C HIS A 29 -2.29 -6.66 -10.26
N VAL A 30 -1.27 -6.40 -11.09
CA VAL A 30 -0.81 -5.04 -11.38
C VAL A 30 -1.89 -4.19 -12.05
N ALA A 31 -2.70 -4.77 -12.95
CA ALA A 31 -3.83 -4.07 -13.56
C ALA A 31 -4.83 -3.56 -12.51
N LEU A 32 -5.15 -4.38 -11.50
CA LEU A 32 -5.99 -3.96 -10.37
C LEU A 32 -5.28 -2.96 -9.45
N MET A 33 -3.99 -3.17 -9.13
CA MET A 33 -3.19 -2.27 -8.28
C MET A 33 -3.20 -0.83 -8.78
N ARG A 34 -3.13 -0.63 -10.11
CA ARG A 34 -3.22 0.71 -10.74
C ARG A 34 -4.52 1.45 -10.46
N ARG A 35 -5.55 0.74 -10.02
CA ARG A 35 -6.86 1.29 -9.66
C ARG A 35 -7.08 1.33 -8.16
N LEU A 36 -6.15 0.88 -7.33
CA LEU A 36 -6.26 0.99 -5.88
C LEU A 36 -6.22 2.45 -5.41
N GLN A 37 -6.87 2.66 -4.27
CA GLN A 37 -6.84 3.90 -3.49
C GLN A 37 -6.09 3.66 -2.19
N VAL A 38 -5.35 4.65 -1.75
CA VAL A 38 -4.67 4.63 -0.45
C VAL A 38 -5.36 5.55 0.55
N MET A 39 -5.18 5.27 1.83
CA MET A 39 -5.63 6.11 2.94
C MET A 39 -4.55 6.18 4.01
N TRP A 40 -4.55 7.25 4.80
CA TRP A 40 -3.75 7.32 6.01
C TRP A 40 -4.44 6.56 7.14
N LEU A 41 -3.74 5.61 7.75
CA LEU A 41 -4.20 4.92 8.95
C LEU A 41 -3.61 5.60 10.18
N PRO A 42 -4.40 6.27 11.04
CA PRO A 42 -3.90 7.03 12.18
C PRO A 42 -3.65 6.12 13.41
N ILE A 43 -2.87 5.05 13.22
CA ILE A 43 -2.47 4.12 14.28
C ILE A 43 -1.07 4.52 14.75
N GLU A 44 -0.93 4.96 16.01
CA GLU A 44 0.36 5.38 16.59
C GLU A 44 1.01 6.51 15.77
N SER A 45 2.14 6.26 15.11
CA SER A 45 2.79 7.23 14.19
C SER A 45 1.98 7.44 12.91
N GLY A 46 1.15 6.46 12.57
CA GLY A 46 0.38 6.40 11.34
C GLY A 46 1.20 5.89 10.17
N ALA A 47 0.51 5.37 9.15
CA ALA A 47 1.14 4.93 7.91
C ALA A 47 0.11 4.80 6.79
N PRO A 48 0.54 4.72 5.52
CA PRO A 48 -0.36 4.43 4.41
C PRO A 48 -0.95 3.01 4.51
N GLY A 49 -2.22 2.88 4.13
CA GLY A 49 -2.90 1.61 3.90
C GLY A 49 -3.71 1.64 2.62
N ILE A 50 -4.13 0.48 2.13
CA ILE A 50 -5.06 0.41 1.01
C ILE A 50 -6.49 0.60 1.53
N VAL A 51 -7.29 1.43 0.85
CA VAL A 51 -8.71 1.61 1.18
C VAL A 51 -9.42 0.26 1.04
N PRO A 52 -10.10 -0.26 2.07
CA PRO A 52 -10.73 -1.58 2.00
C PRO A 52 -12.15 -1.55 1.39
N GLU A 53 -12.79 -0.37 1.32
CA GLU A 53 -14.17 -0.22 0.87
C GLU A 53 -14.48 1.22 0.40
N PRO A 54 -14.70 1.46 -0.90
CA PRO A 54 -14.33 0.61 -2.04
C PRO A 54 -12.82 0.74 -2.37
N PRO A 55 -12.12 -0.38 -2.63
CA PRO A 55 -10.69 -0.33 -2.88
C PRO A 55 -10.32 0.20 -4.27
N LEU A 56 -11.17 -0.03 -5.27
CA LEU A 56 -10.91 0.33 -6.65
C LEU A 56 -11.59 1.64 -7.04
N ARG A 57 -10.87 2.49 -7.77
CA ARG A 57 -11.38 3.75 -8.34
C ARG A 57 -12.31 3.48 -9.52
N GLY A 58 -13.45 4.17 -9.52
CA GLY A 58 -14.39 4.19 -10.63
C GLY A 58 -15.84 4.20 -10.15
N ASN A 59 -16.76 4.16 -11.11
CA ASN A 59 -18.18 4.06 -10.84
C ASN A 59 -18.64 2.60 -10.99
N GLY A 60 -19.38 2.07 -10.03
CA GLY A 60 -19.90 0.70 -10.05
C GLY A 60 -19.55 -0.06 -8.77
N THR A 61 -19.96 -1.33 -8.71
CA THR A 61 -19.54 -2.21 -7.60
C THR A 61 -18.07 -2.58 -7.76
N THR A 62 -17.40 -2.93 -6.66
CA THR A 62 -15.99 -3.34 -6.68
C THR A 62 -15.74 -4.53 -7.61
N ILE A 63 -16.66 -5.52 -7.64
CA ILE A 63 -16.54 -6.69 -8.52
C ILE A 63 -16.72 -6.30 -9.98
N ASP A 64 -17.69 -5.44 -10.32
CA ASP A 64 -17.88 -4.97 -11.70
C ASP A 64 -16.65 -4.21 -12.21
N LEU A 65 -16.06 -3.37 -11.36
CA LEU A 65 -14.82 -2.67 -11.66
C LEU A 65 -13.66 -3.65 -11.88
N ALA A 66 -13.49 -4.64 -10.99
CA ALA A 66 -12.44 -5.65 -11.14
C ALA A 66 -12.60 -6.43 -12.46
N LYS A 67 -13.82 -6.86 -12.80
CA LYS A 67 -14.14 -7.53 -14.06
C LYS A 67 -13.80 -6.68 -15.28
N ALA A 68 -14.17 -5.40 -15.25
CA ALA A 68 -13.87 -4.47 -16.34
C ALA A 68 -12.36 -4.26 -16.51
N ILE A 69 -11.60 -4.13 -15.41
CA ILE A 69 -10.13 -3.97 -15.44
C ILE A 69 -9.44 -5.23 -15.95
N LEU A 70 -9.94 -6.41 -15.57
CA LEU A 70 -9.40 -7.71 -15.97
C LEU A 70 -9.92 -8.20 -17.33
N GLU A 71 -10.81 -7.43 -17.96
CA GLU A 71 -11.46 -7.77 -19.24
C GLU A 71 -12.11 -9.16 -19.21
N THR A 72 -12.83 -9.47 -18.12
CA THR A 72 -13.42 -10.80 -17.89
C THR A 72 -14.90 -10.74 -17.52
N GLY A 73 -15.64 -11.79 -17.89
CA GLY A 73 -17.00 -12.06 -17.43
C GLY A 73 -17.07 -12.93 -16.17
N ASP A 74 -15.93 -13.46 -15.72
CA ASP A 74 -15.80 -14.45 -14.64
C ASP A 74 -15.69 -13.76 -13.26
N ASP A 75 -16.74 -13.93 -12.44
CA ASP A 75 -16.81 -13.39 -11.08
C ASP A 75 -15.77 -14.05 -10.16
N VAL A 76 -15.54 -15.35 -10.31
CA VAL A 76 -14.59 -16.10 -9.46
C VAL A 76 -13.18 -15.59 -9.69
N LEU A 77 -12.79 -15.41 -10.95
CA LEU A 77 -11.49 -14.83 -11.30
C LEU A 77 -11.36 -13.41 -10.72
N ALA A 78 -12.36 -12.56 -10.91
CA ALA A 78 -12.31 -11.18 -10.44
C ALA A 78 -12.22 -11.06 -8.91
N ILE A 79 -13.04 -11.82 -8.18
CA ILE A 79 -13.04 -11.85 -6.72
C ILE A 79 -11.69 -12.39 -6.21
N ARG A 80 -11.22 -13.51 -6.79
CA ARG A 80 -9.97 -14.14 -6.37
C ARG A 80 -8.77 -13.22 -6.59
N THR A 81 -8.61 -12.67 -7.79
CA THR A 81 -7.48 -11.77 -8.10
C THR A 81 -7.51 -10.49 -7.26
N LEU A 82 -8.69 -9.97 -6.92
CA LEU A 82 -8.80 -8.82 -6.00
C LEU A 82 -8.45 -9.20 -4.56
N ALA A 83 -8.86 -10.38 -4.10
CA ALA A 83 -8.51 -10.89 -2.77
C ALA A 83 -7.00 -11.14 -2.64
N GLU A 84 -6.37 -11.69 -3.67
CA GLU A 84 -4.94 -11.97 -3.74
C GLU A 84 -4.09 -10.68 -3.58
N LEU A 85 -4.64 -9.49 -3.89
CA LEU A 85 -3.95 -8.21 -3.63
C LEU A 85 -3.63 -7.99 -2.15
N GLY A 86 -4.41 -8.58 -1.24
CA GLY A 86 -4.11 -8.56 0.20
C GLY A 86 -2.77 -9.22 0.54
N HIS A 87 -2.27 -10.11 -0.31
CA HIS A 87 -0.95 -10.72 -0.20
C HIS A 87 0.08 -10.00 -1.09
N VAL A 88 -0.21 -9.82 -2.38
CA VAL A 88 0.83 -9.48 -3.37
C VAL A 88 1.21 -7.99 -3.44
N VAL A 89 0.43 -7.07 -2.85
CA VAL A 89 0.79 -5.65 -2.79
C VAL A 89 2.13 -5.43 -2.07
N PRO A 90 2.36 -6.00 -0.86
CA PRO A 90 3.65 -5.96 -0.18
C PRO A 90 4.82 -6.37 -1.07
N GLU A 91 4.74 -7.54 -1.73
CA GLU A 91 5.80 -8.02 -2.64
C GLU A 91 6.02 -7.05 -3.81
N PHE A 92 4.94 -6.54 -4.41
CA PHE A 92 5.03 -5.57 -5.50
C PHE A 92 5.70 -4.26 -5.06
N VAL A 93 5.38 -3.74 -3.89
CA VAL A 93 5.96 -2.48 -3.40
C VAL A 93 7.41 -2.66 -2.93
N THR A 94 7.70 -3.78 -2.28
CA THR A 94 9.00 -3.97 -1.60
C THR A 94 10.08 -4.53 -2.50
N VAL A 95 9.72 -5.35 -3.50
CA VAL A 95 10.70 -6.12 -4.28
C VAL A 95 10.45 -6.04 -5.77
N ALA A 96 9.23 -6.31 -6.24
CA ALA A 96 9.00 -6.61 -7.65
C ALA A 96 8.71 -5.37 -8.51
N GLY A 97 8.18 -4.30 -7.93
CA GLY A 97 7.80 -3.09 -8.64
C GLY A 97 8.93 -2.06 -8.67
N THR A 98 9.03 -1.32 -9.77
CA THR A 98 9.94 -0.19 -9.90
C THR A 98 9.25 1.02 -10.50
N LEU A 99 9.63 2.21 -10.03
CA LEU A 99 9.18 3.49 -10.56
C LEU A 99 10.36 4.46 -10.61
N SER A 100 10.59 5.07 -11.77
CA SER A 100 11.64 6.07 -11.93
C SER A 100 11.28 7.37 -11.19
N PRO A 101 12.25 8.07 -10.57
CA PRO A 101 12.03 9.43 -10.08
C PRO A 101 11.48 10.34 -11.17
N GLY A 102 10.60 11.26 -10.81
CA GLY A 102 9.95 12.16 -11.75
C GLY A 102 8.70 12.82 -11.18
N GLN A 103 8.07 13.63 -12.03
CA GLN A 103 6.83 14.33 -11.70
C GLN A 103 5.63 13.50 -12.13
N TYR A 104 4.79 13.13 -11.18
CA TYR A 104 3.57 12.37 -11.39
C TYR A 104 2.35 13.18 -10.99
N VAL A 105 1.18 12.82 -11.53
CA VAL A 105 -0.07 13.55 -11.28
C VAL A 105 -1.07 12.63 -10.59
N ILE A 106 -1.48 13.03 -9.39
CA ILE A 106 -2.63 12.48 -8.69
C ILE A 106 -3.92 12.99 -9.36
N PRO A 107 -4.78 12.07 -9.86
CA PRO A 107 -6.04 12.42 -10.50
C PRO A 107 -6.95 13.23 -9.59
N ALA A 108 -7.79 14.09 -10.18
CA ALA A 108 -8.62 15.04 -9.45
C ALA A 108 -9.52 14.35 -8.42
N GLU A 109 -10.04 13.17 -8.74
CA GLU A 109 -10.90 12.37 -7.88
C GLU A 109 -10.22 11.86 -6.60
N LEU A 110 -8.89 11.89 -6.51
CA LEU A 110 -8.13 11.45 -5.34
C LEU A 110 -7.57 12.58 -4.50
N ARG A 111 -7.56 13.82 -5.01
CA ARG A 111 -6.78 14.93 -4.41
C ARG A 111 -7.19 15.26 -2.98
N GLU A 112 -8.45 15.05 -2.63
CA GLU A 112 -8.95 15.29 -1.26
C GLU A 112 -8.17 14.48 -0.22
N ALA A 113 -7.74 13.25 -0.54
CA ALA A 113 -6.96 12.41 0.36
C ALA A 113 -5.53 12.94 0.61
N PHE A 114 -5.08 13.93 -0.17
CA PHE A 114 -3.75 14.53 -0.10
C PHE A 114 -3.78 16.03 0.20
N ASP A 115 -4.95 16.58 0.55
CA ASP A 115 -5.13 18.01 0.87
C ASP A 115 -4.66 18.32 2.29
N PHE A 116 -3.37 18.10 2.55
CA PHE A 116 -2.68 18.47 3.77
C PHE A 116 -1.23 18.87 3.48
N PRO A 117 -0.63 19.79 4.25
CA PRO A 117 0.63 20.44 3.89
C PRO A 117 1.81 19.50 3.66
N GLU A 118 1.86 18.39 4.39
CA GLU A 118 2.97 17.44 4.39
C GLU A 118 2.85 16.33 3.34
N SER A 119 1.78 16.31 2.53
CA SER A 119 1.56 15.26 1.53
C SER A 119 2.57 15.31 0.37
N GLY A 120 3.20 16.46 0.16
CA GLY A 120 4.07 16.74 -0.99
C GLY A 120 3.31 16.96 -2.31
N VAL A 121 1.97 16.99 -2.28
CA VAL A 121 1.13 17.14 -3.46
C VAL A 121 0.73 18.61 -3.64
N ASP A 122 1.01 19.18 -4.81
CA ASP A 122 0.63 20.56 -5.10
C ASP A 122 -0.87 20.72 -5.44
N ALA A 123 -1.35 21.97 -5.53
CA ALA A 123 -2.75 22.28 -5.83
C ALA A 123 -3.22 21.76 -7.21
N SER A 124 -2.31 21.44 -8.12
CA SER A 124 -2.60 20.81 -9.41
C SER A 124 -2.57 19.28 -9.37
N GLY A 125 -2.28 18.69 -8.21
CA GLY A 125 -2.14 17.27 -7.97
C GLY A 125 -0.75 16.72 -8.33
N ARG A 126 0.27 17.56 -8.56
CA ARG A 126 1.61 17.07 -8.89
C ARG A 126 2.34 16.63 -7.64
N PHE A 127 3.03 15.51 -7.76
CA PHE A 127 3.89 14.95 -6.73
C PHE A 127 5.25 14.61 -7.36
N GLU A 128 6.32 15.07 -6.74
CA GLU A 128 7.68 14.70 -7.14
C GLU A 128 8.06 13.37 -6.48
N PHE A 129 8.00 12.28 -7.24
CA PHE A 129 8.52 11.00 -6.79
C PHE A 129 10.05 11.02 -6.90
N ARG A 130 10.74 10.62 -5.83
CA ARG A 130 12.20 10.76 -5.67
C ARG A 130 12.79 9.39 -5.31
N ALA A 131 14.11 9.25 -5.40
CA ALA A 131 14.78 7.99 -5.07
C ALA A 131 14.56 7.60 -3.59
N GLU A 132 14.50 8.58 -2.70
CA GLU A 132 14.21 8.40 -1.28
C GLU A 132 12.80 7.83 -1.06
N HIS A 133 11.81 8.26 -1.84
CA HIS A 133 10.45 7.70 -1.78
C HIS A 133 10.46 6.21 -2.13
N LEU A 134 11.18 5.82 -3.19
CA LEU A 134 11.30 4.41 -3.57
C LEU A 134 12.00 3.59 -2.48
N ALA A 135 13.14 4.07 -1.96
CA ALA A 135 13.89 3.38 -0.92
C ALA A 135 13.07 3.19 0.36
N ILE A 136 12.32 4.21 0.77
CA ILE A 136 11.42 4.12 1.92
C ILE A 136 10.29 3.12 1.67
N LEU A 137 9.59 3.20 0.52
CA LEU A 137 8.54 2.25 0.18
C LEU A 137 9.07 0.81 0.16
N GLN A 138 10.29 0.59 -0.33
CA GLN A 138 10.90 -0.73 -0.36
C GLN A 138 11.21 -1.31 1.02
N GLY A 139 11.46 -0.43 2.00
CA GLY A 139 11.70 -0.81 3.40
C GLY A 139 10.48 -0.81 4.30
N THR A 140 9.27 -0.67 3.75
CA THR A 140 8.05 -0.64 4.56
C THR A 140 7.70 -2.00 5.16
N VAL A 141 7.23 -2.00 6.40
CA VAL A 141 6.73 -3.19 7.10
C VAL A 141 5.23 -3.30 6.88
N TRP A 142 4.80 -4.37 6.22
CA TRP A 142 3.39 -4.59 5.89
C TRP A 142 2.70 -5.52 6.89
N ARG A 143 1.42 -5.25 7.14
CA ARG A 143 0.48 -6.12 7.81
C ARG A 143 -0.48 -6.69 6.77
N THR A 144 -0.61 -8.01 6.76
CA THR A 144 -1.64 -8.75 6.03
C THR A 144 -2.65 -9.29 7.03
N LEU A 145 -3.88 -9.53 6.58
CA LEU A 145 -4.85 -10.24 7.42
C LEU A 145 -4.43 -11.70 7.55
N ASP A 146 -4.57 -12.23 8.76
CA ASP A 146 -4.48 -13.66 9.05
C ASP A 146 -5.87 -14.31 9.00
N ASP A 147 -5.89 -15.63 9.07
CA ASP A 147 -7.10 -16.47 9.05
C ASP A 147 -8.07 -16.13 10.19
N TYR A 148 -7.57 -15.79 11.38
CA TYR A 148 -8.37 -15.35 12.53
C TYR A 148 -9.15 -14.05 12.26
N SER A 149 -8.64 -13.22 11.34
CA SER A 149 -9.22 -11.92 11.02
C SER A 149 -10.15 -11.95 9.81
N ILE A 150 -10.15 -13.01 9.00
CA ILE A 150 -11.00 -13.07 7.80
C ILE A 150 -12.49 -13.04 8.16
N ASP A 151 -12.92 -13.70 9.23
CA ASP A 151 -14.33 -13.68 9.65
C ASP A 151 -14.80 -12.28 10.10
N ALA A 152 -13.89 -11.40 10.52
CA ALA A 152 -14.23 -10.00 10.79
C ALA A 152 -14.49 -9.22 9.49
N VAL A 153 -13.70 -9.48 8.45
CA VAL A 153 -13.91 -8.94 7.08
C VAL A 153 -15.24 -9.42 6.51
N LEU A 154 -15.55 -10.72 6.62
CA LEU A 154 -16.76 -11.33 6.04
C LEU A 154 -18.08 -10.88 6.70
N LYS A 155 -18.03 -10.14 7.82
CA LYS A 155 -19.22 -9.50 8.41
C LYS A 155 -19.69 -8.27 7.64
N ARG A 156 -18.87 -7.76 6.70
CA ARG A 156 -19.14 -6.59 5.88
C ARG A 156 -19.12 -7.01 4.42
N ASP A 157 -20.23 -6.79 3.72
CA ASP A 157 -20.42 -7.30 2.36
C ASP A 157 -19.41 -6.71 1.36
N ASP A 158 -19.03 -5.43 1.53
CA ASP A 158 -18.17 -4.70 0.60
C ASP A 158 -16.72 -4.45 1.10
N PHE A 159 -16.35 -5.00 2.27
CA PHE A 159 -15.01 -4.81 2.85
C PHE A 159 -14.01 -5.83 2.32
N TRP A 160 -12.87 -5.38 1.79
CA TRP A 160 -11.85 -6.26 1.21
C TRP A 160 -10.65 -6.46 2.14
N PRO A 161 -10.10 -7.69 2.21
CA PRO A 161 -8.99 -8.02 3.10
C PRO A 161 -7.64 -7.54 2.54
N LEU A 162 -7.46 -6.22 2.46
CA LEU A 162 -6.26 -5.62 1.87
C LEU A 162 -5.21 -5.29 2.93
N SER A 163 -3.96 -5.35 2.51
CA SER A 163 -2.80 -5.08 3.35
C SER A 163 -2.60 -3.58 3.59
N TYR A 164 -1.83 -3.27 4.63
CA TYR A 164 -1.49 -1.91 5.01
C TYR A 164 -0.11 -1.87 5.67
N ILE A 165 0.53 -0.70 5.68
CA ILE A 165 1.81 -0.52 6.37
C ILE A 165 1.56 -0.41 7.88
N ASP A 166 2.40 -1.02 8.69
CA ASP A 166 2.28 -0.98 10.15
C ASP A 166 2.43 0.45 10.69
N GLY A 167 1.35 1.05 11.19
CA GLY A 167 1.39 2.42 11.73
C GLY A 167 2.22 2.59 13.02
N LYS A 168 2.49 1.51 13.76
CA LYS A 168 3.34 1.53 14.96
C LYS A 168 4.81 1.37 14.62
N ARG A 169 5.10 0.62 13.56
CA ARG A 169 6.45 0.18 13.15
C ARG A 169 6.58 0.18 11.62
N PRO A 170 6.45 1.35 10.95
CA PRO A 170 6.28 1.39 9.49
C PRO A 170 7.52 0.99 8.69
N TYR A 171 8.72 1.08 9.29
CA TYR A 171 10.00 0.92 8.58
C TYR A 171 10.98 -0.04 9.27
N GLY A 172 10.59 -0.63 10.40
CA GLY A 172 11.48 -1.43 11.24
C GLY A 172 10.98 -1.53 12.67
N GLU A 173 11.88 -1.80 13.62
CA GLU A 173 11.54 -2.12 15.00
C GLU A 173 11.71 -0.94 15.97
N CYS A 174 12.19 0.21 15.50
CA CYS A 174 12.45 1.37 16.35
C CYS A 174 11.16 2.14 16.68
N THR A 175 11.08 2.67 17.91
CA THR A 175 9.99 3.61 18.29
C THR A 175 10.14 4.95 17.62
N TYR A 176 11.37 5.38 17.42
CA TYR A 176 11.68 6.58 16.66
C TYR A 176 11.91 6.18 15.20
N PHE A 177 10.84 6.21 14.41
CA PHE A 177 10.81 5.66 13.04
C PHE A 177 11.87 6.31 12.13
N GLN A 178 12.31 7.54 12.44
CA GLN A 178 13.37 8.24 11.73
C GLN A 178 14.69 7.45 11.75
N ILE A 179 14.97 6.67 12.78
CA ILE A 179 16.18 5.83 12.84
C ILE A 179 16.14 4.80 11.71
N ASP A 180 15.05 4.04 11.61
CA ASP A 180 14.88 3.00 10.59
C ASP A 180 14.86 3.63 9.18
N MET A 181 14.14 4.75 9.00
CA MET A 181 14.15 5.48 7.72
C MET A 181 15.56 5.93 7.31
N ALA A 182 16.34 6.46 8.26
CA ALA A 182 17.70 6.90 8.00
C ALA A 182 18.62 5.74 7.61
N GLU A 183 18.43 4.55 8.19
CA GLU A 183 19.14 3.33 7.79
C GLU A 183 18.78 2.91 6.37
N LEU A 184 17.49 2.90 6.01
CA LEU A 184 17.02 2.62 4.64
C LEU A 184 17.61 3.57 3.59
N LEU A 185 17.84 4.83 3.97
CA LEU A 185 18.43 5.86 3.12
C LEU A 185 19.97 5.85 3.13
N GLY A 186 20.62 4.94 3.88
CA GLY A 186 22.07 4.84 3.95
C GLY A 186 22.75 5.97 4.72
N GLU A 187 22.00 6.67 5.57
CA GLU A 187 22.43 7.82 6.35
C GLU A 187 22.13 7.63 7.84
N PRO A 188 22.63 6.56 8.51
CA PRO A 188 22.26 6.26 9.89
C PRO A 188 22.60 7.41 10.86
N TYR A 189 21.84 7.51 11.94
CA TYR A 189 22.15 8.47 13.00
C TYR A 189 23.48 8.15 13.69
N ARG A 190 24.09 9.18 14.26
CA ARG A 190 25.29 9.05 15.07
C ARG A 190 24.92 8.91 16.54
N PHE A 191 25.77 8.22 17.28
CA PHE A 191 25.63 8.05 18.72
C PHE A 191 26.89 8.57 19.42
N ASP A 192 26.73 9.10 20.62
CA ASP A 192 27.85 9.53 21.48
C ASP A 192 28.57 8.30 22.09
N ALA A 193 29.57 8.55 22.94
CA ALA A 193 30.35 7.49 23.58
C ALA A 193 29.49 6.63 24.54
N GLU A 194 28.44 7.22 25.10
CA GLU A 194 27.47 6.61 26.00
C GLU A 194 26.32 5.92 25.27
N ARG A 195 26.36 5.90 23.93
CA ARG A 195 25.34 5.35 23.02
C ARG A 195 23.99 6.09 23.04
N ASN A 196 23.98 7.35 23.44
CA ASN A 196 22.82 8.21 23.22
C ASN A 196 22.80 8.72 21.78
N LEU A 197 21.60 8.90 21.25
CA LEU A 197 21.40 9.51 19.94
C LEU A 197 21.95 10.94 19.95
N ILE A 198 22.80 11.28 18.98
CA ILE A 198 23.19 12.66 18.75
C ILE A 198 22.05 13.34 17.97
N GLU A 199 21.43 14.35 18.58
CA GLU A 199 20.29 15.07 18.01
C GLU A 199 20.63 15.72 16.65
N ASP A 200 19.71 15.61 15.70
CA ASP A 200 19.81 16.20 14.37
C ASP A 200 18.43 16.67 13.92
N ALA A 201 18.03 17.85 14.40
CA ALA A 201 16.68 18.39 14.18
C ALA A 201 16.36 18.63 12.69
N GLU A 202 17.37 18.92 11.86
CA GLU A 202 17.16 19.11 10.43
C GLU A 202 16.82 17.78 9.75
N LYS A 203 17.56 16.73 10.12
CA LYS A 203 17.29 15.37 9.64
C LYS A 203 15.95 14.85 10.15
N ASP A 204 15.63 15.08 11.41
CA ASP A 204 14.35 14.71 12.01
C ASP A 204 13.18 15.30 11.21
N ALA A 205 13.21 16.62 10.98
CA ALA A 205 12.18 17.32 10.22
C ALA A 205 12.11 16.87 8.75
N ARG A 206 13.24 16.52 8.14
CA ARG A 206 13.26 16.00 6.77
C ARG A 206 12.63 14.62 6.68
N LEU A 207 12.98 13.71 7.61
CA LEU A 207 12.45 12.34 7.61
C LEU A 207 10.97 12.29 8.01
N GLU A 208 10.54 13.19 8.89
CA GLU A 208 9.11 13.35 9.21
C GLU A 208 8.30 13.81 7.98
N ARG A 209 8.80 14.79 7.21
CA ARG A 209 8.14 15.15 5.94
C ARG A 209 8.10 13.97 4.98
N LEU A 210 9.21 13.25 4.82
CA LEU A 210 9.29 12.08 3.96
C LEU A 210 8.31 10.97 4.38
N HIS A 211 8.08 10.80 5.69
CA HIS A 211 7.10 9.88 6.25
C HIS A 211 5.68 10.22 5.78
N TYR A 212 5.27 11.49 5.85
CA TYR A 212 3.95 11.92 5.36
C TYR A 212 3.82 11.85 3.84
N GLU A 213 4.88 12.16 3.10
CA GLU A 213 4.93 12.00 1.64
C GLU A 213 4.75 10.53 1.20
N THR A 214 4.97 9.54 2.09
CA THR A 214 4.78 8.12 1.72
C THR A 214 3.37 7.77 1.27
N LEU A 215 2.35 8.53 1.69
CA LEU A 215 0.98 8.34 1.22
C LEU A 215 0.88 8.64 -0.29
N ALA A 216 1.37 9.81 -0.71
CA ALA A 216 1.39 10.20 -2.13
C ALA A 216 2.34 9.31 -2.93
N ALA A 217 3.49 8.96 -2.36
CA ALA A 217 4.43 8.05 -2.99
C ALA A 217 3.81 6.68 -3.26
N LEU A 218 3.11 6.08 -2.28
CA LEU A 218 2.44 4.79 -2.47
C LEU A 218 1.34 4.88 -3.53
N GLN A 219 0.52 5.95 -3.52
CA GLN A 219 -0.53 6.13 -4.53
C GLN A 219 0.04 6.21 -5.95
N VAL A 220 1.09 7.02 -6.13
CA VAL A 220 1.78 7.19 -7.41
C VAL A 220 2.47 5.89 -7.83
N PHE A 221 3.12 5.19 -6.90
CA PHE A 221 3.76 3.90 -7.16
C PHE A 221 2.74 2.88 -7.66
N LEU A 222 1.63 2.67 -6.96
CA LEU A 222 0.60 1.72 -7.39
C LEU A 222 0.03 2.04 -8.79
N MET A 223 -0.11 3.34 -9.11
CA MET A 223 -0.62 3.78 -10.41
C MET A 223 0.35 3.59 -11.57
N HIS A 224 1.66 3.70 -11.33
CA HIS A 224 2.63 3.90 -12.40
C HIS A 224 3.79 2.89 -12.42
N ALA A 225 4.04 2.17 -11.34
CA ALA A 225 5.12 1.22 -11.26
C ALA A 225 4.94 0.07 -12.27
N GLU A 226 6.06 -0.46 -12.72
CA GLU A 226 6.15 -1.59 -13.62
C GLU A 226 6.73 -2.79 -12.87
N LEU A 227 6.35 -4.00 -13.30
CA LEU A 227 7.02 -5.21 -12.82
C LEU A 227 8.43 -5.23 -13.37
N THR A 228 9.39 -5.40 -12.47
CA THR A 228 10.74 -5.78 -12.83
C THR A 228 10.66 -7.18 -13.41
N ALA A 229 11.12 -7.36 -14.65
CA ALA A 229 11.27 -8.71 -15.20
C ALA A 229 12.20 -9.51 -14.27
N PRO A 230 11.97 -10.83 -14.08
CA PRO A 230 12.93 -11.65 -13.37
C PRO A 230 14.31 -11.48 -14.04
N ALA A 231 15.30 -11.10 -13.25
CA ALA A 231 16.69 -10.95 -13.68
C ALA A 231 17.28 -12.29 -14.13
#